data_AF-A0A0G0LB74-F1
#
_entry.id   AF-A0A0G0LB74-F1
#
_cell.length_a   1.000
_cell.length_b   1.000
_cell.length_c   1.000
_cell.angle_alpha   90.00
_cell.angle_beta   90.00
_cell.angle_gamma   90.00
#
_symmetry.space_group_name_H-M   'P 1'
#
loop_
_entity.id
_entity.type
_entity.pdbx_description
1 polymer ?
#
loop_
_entity_poly.entity_id
_entity_poly.type
_entity_poly.pdbx_seq_one_letter_code
_entity_poly.pdbx_strand_id
1 'polypeptide(L)'
;MLTLSAITEFVNIVFLYDIIHIMSLVEKILRELWNTSLSYKGVRVNLFGIPKFEKHSYGSMRSTLSRLHKKGIINIADKGWHLTPAGKKYMKRKENSLQQFEYNFTKETPKNLIVMFDIPETKKAEREWFRWQLKKFNYMMIQKSVWVGPSPLPKEFMNYITKIKLKDSIKTFKLAKHYNISK
;
A
#
# COMPACT_ATOMS: atom_id res chain seq x y z
N MET A 1 41.92 -0.64 -52.30
CA MET A 1 40.68 -1.40 -52.09
C MET A 1 40.53 -1.57 -50.59
N LEU A 2 39.61 -0.84 -49.93
CA LEU A 2 39.40 -0.96 -48.49
C LEU A 2 38.92 -2.39 -48.20
N THR A 3 39.55 -3.08 -47.25
CA THR A 3 39.16 -4.44 -46.89
C THR A 3 37.78 -4.40 -46.25
N LEU A 4 36.98 -5.44 -46.50
CA LEU A 4 35.64 -5.58 -45.92
C LEU A 4 35.67 -5.47 -44.37
N SER A 5 36.80 -5.86 -43.75
CA SER A 5 37.04 -5.73 -42.31
C SER A 5 37.12 -4.28 -41.81
N ALA A 6 37.70 -3.37 -42.61
CA ALA A 6 37.81 -1.96 -42.22
C ALA A 6 36.44 -1.26 -42.26
N ILE A 7 35.58 -1.67 -43.19
CA ILE A 7 34.20 -1.17 -43.30
C ILE A 7 33.37 -1.66 -42.11
N THR A 8 33.48 -2.94 -41.74
CA THR A 8 32.73 -3.48 -40.58
C THR A 8 33.19 -2.86 -39.26
N GLU A 9 34.49 -2.62 -39.09
CA GLU A 9 35.03 -1.97 -37.89
C GLU A 9 34.56 -0.52 -37.78
N PHE A 10 34.59 0.25 -38.87
CA PHE A 10 34.08 1.63 -38.90
C PHE A 10 32.59 1.70 -38.57
N VAL A 11 31.77 0.82 -39.14
CA VAL A 11 30.34 0.75 -38.86
C VAL A 11 30.09 0.43 -37.38
N ASN A 12 30.82 -0.52 -36.80
CA ASN A 12 30.72 -0.85 -35.38
C ASN A 12 31.10 0.32 -34.47
N ILE A 13 32.13 1.10 -34.81
CA ILE A 13 32.54 2.28 -34.03
C ILE A 13 31.45 3.35 -34.03
N VAL A 14 30.83 3.63 -35.19
CA VAL A 14 29.72 4.59 -35.30
C VAL A 14 28.52 4.12 -34.47
N PHE A 15 28.13 2.84 -34.60
CA PHE A 15 27.07 2.27 -33.78
C PHE A 15 27.37 2.34 -32.28
N LEU A 16 28.61 2.06 -31.86
CA LEU A 16 28.99 2.12 -30.46
C LEU A 16 28.89 3.56 -29.91
N TYR A 17 29.35 4.55 -30.69
CA TYR A 17 29.28 5.97 -30.32
C TYR A 17 27.82 6.44 -30.19
N ASP A 18 26.97 6.06 -31.14
CA ASP A 18 25.54 6.39 -31.12
C ASP A 18 24.85 5.76 -29.90
N ILE A 19 25.15 4.49 -29.60
CA ILE A 19 24.62 3.80 -28.41
C ILE A 19 25.05 4.51 -27.13
N ILE A 20 26.33 4.88 -27.00
CA ILE A 20 26.87 5.59 -25.83
C ILE A 20 26.21 6.98 -25.69
N HIS A 21 26.04 7.71 -26.80
CA HIS A 21 25.38 9.00 -26.81
C HIS A 21 23.91 8.89 -26.41
N ILE A 22 23.18 7.90 -26.92
CA ILE A 22 21.79 7.62 -26.54
C ILE A 22 21.70 7.28 -25.05
N MET A 23 22.58 6.42 -24.52
CA MET A 23 22.62 6.09 -23.08
C MET A 23 22.86 7.34 -22.22
N SER A 24 23.78 8.22 -22.62
CA SER A 24 24.06 9.49 -21.92
C SER A 24 22.84 10.42 -21.92
N LEU A 25 22.13 10.53 -23.04
CA LEU A 25 20.92 11.35 -23.15
C LEU A 25 19.79 10.78 -22.28
N VAL A 26 19.58 9.47 -22.32
CA VAL A 26 18.59 8.77 -21.49
C VAL A 26 18.90 8.99 -20.02
N GLU A 27 20.17 8.90 -19.60
CA GLU A 27 20.56 9.16 -18.22
C GLU A 27 20.23 10.60 -17.79
N LYS A 28 20.54 11.60 -18.64
CA LYS A 28 20.21 13.00 -18.37
C LYS A 28 18.70 13.20 -18.22
N ILE A 29 17.91 12.64 -19.13
CA ILE A 29 16.46 12.70 -19.05
C ILE A 29 15.96 12.06 -17.75
N LEU A 30 16.39 10.84 -17.44
CA LEU A 30 15.99 10.15 -16.21
C LEU A 30 16.36 10.94 -14.95
N ARG A 31 17.54 11.58 -14.93
CA ARG A 31 17.97 12.45 -13.83
C ARG A 31 17.04 13.67 -13.68
N GLU A 32 16.66 14.33 -14.76
CA GLU A 32 15.72 15.46 -14.72
C GLU A 32 14.33 15.04 -14.23
N LEU A 33 13.79 13.92 -14.75
CA LEU A 33 12.50 13.38 -14.31
C LEU A 33 12.55 12.94 -12.83
N TRP A 34 13.70 12.47 -12.35
CA TRP A 34 13.91 12.15 -10.94
C TRP A 34 14.02 13.40 -10.06
N ASN A 35 14.64 14.47 -10.55
CA ASN A 35 14.95 15.69 -9.79
C ASN A 35 13.80 16.69 -9.74
N THR A 36 12.85 16.65 -10.66
CA THR A 36 11.59 17.41 -10.57
C THR A 36 10.81 17.05 -9.29
N SER A 37 10.14 18.03 -8.67
CA SER A 37 9.34 17.84 -7.45
C SER A 37 7.97 18.51 -7.58
N LEU A 38 6.92 17.71 -7.52
CA LEU A 38 5.52 18.08 -7.70
C LEU A 38 4.72 17.74 -6.44
N SER A 39 3.59 18.41 -6.21
CA SER A 39 2.67 18.07 -5.12
C SER A 39 1.53 17.21 -5.66
N TYR A 40 1.36 16.00 -5.14
CA TYR A 40 0.25 15.12 -5.49
C TYR A 40 -0.39 14.53 -4.23
N LYS A 41 -1.69 14.75 -4.06
CA LYS A 41 -2.47 14.30 -2.88
C LYS A 41 -1.81 14.66 -1.54
N GLY A 42 -1.19 15.84 -1.46
CA GLY A 42 -0.55 16.35 -0.24
C GLY A 42 0.85 15.80 0.03
N VAL A 43 1.46 15.07 -0.92
CA VAL A 43 2.83 14.53 -0.81
C VAL A 43 3.68 15.06 -1.96
N ARG A 44 4.94 15.41 -1.66
CA ARG A 44 5.93 15.78 -2.70
C ARG A 44 6.39 14.51 -3.41
N VAL A 45 6.24 14.48 -4.73
CA VAL A 45 6.59 13.35 -5.60
C VAL A 45 7.47 13.82 -6.75
N ASN A 46 8.28 12.94 -7.32
CA ASN A 46 8.91 13.20 -8.62
C ASN A 46 7.92 12.99 -9.78
N LEU A 47 8.34 13.18 -11.03
CA LEU A 47 7.46 13.01 -12.18
C LEU A 47 6.97 11.55 -12.36
N PHE A 48 7.69 10.58 -11.81
CA PHE A 48 7.25 9.17 -11.76
C PHE A 48 6.20 8.91 -10.65
N GLY A 49 5.80 9.93 -9.89
CA GLY A 49 4.89 9.77 -8.75
C GLY A 49 5.56 9.13 -7.53
N ILE A 50 6.88 8.95 -7.54
CA ILE A 50 7.63 8.39 -6.41
C ILE A 50 7.75 9.48 -5.34
N PRO A 51 7.34 9.21 -4.08
CA PRO A 51 7.43 10.18 -3.01
C PRO A 51 8.88 10.59 -2.77
N LYS A 52 9.12 11.90 -2.84
CA LYS A 52 10.36 12.48 -2.36
C LYS A 52 10.22 12.62 -0.86
N PHE A 53 10.93 11.76 -0.14
CA PHE A 53 11.17 11.96 1.29
C PHE A 53 12.17 13.12 1.42
N GLU A 54 11.70 14.35 1.17
CA GLU A 54 12.45 15.56 1.46
C GLU A 54 12.85 15.51 2.94
N LYS A 55 14.08 15.98 3.25
CA LYS A 55 14.54 16.10 4.65
C LYS A 55 13.51 16.94 5.39
N HIS A 56 12.74 16.32 6.28
CA HIS A 56 11.83 17.06 7.14
C HIS A 56 12.65 18.10 7.92
N SER A 57 12.13 19.33 8.03
CA SER A 57 12.76 20.34 8.87
C SER A 57 13.03 19.77 10.26
N TYR A 58 14.23 20.04 10.79
CA TYR A 58 14.64 19.59 12.12
C TYR A 58 13.59 19.94 13.19
N GLY A 59 12.94 21.10 13.06
CA GLY A 59 11.84 21.52 13.94
C GLY A 59 10.61 20.60 13.88
N SER A 60 10.24 20.11 12.69
CA SER A 60 9.11 19.17 12.53
C SER A 60 9.42 17.81 13.14
N MET A 61 10.65 17.31 12.92
CA MET A 61 11.10 16.06 13.55
C MET A 61 11.15 16.20 15.07
N ARG A 62 11.72 17.29 15.60
CA ARG A 62 11.78 17.55 17.04
C ARG A 62 10.40 17.64 17.68
N SER A 63 9.45 18.33 17.04
CA SER A 63 8.07 18.42 17.56
C SER A 63 7.36 17.07 17.54
N THR A 64 7.62 16.23 16.54
CA THR A 64 7.08 14.86 16.45
C THR A 64 7.67 13.97 17.53
N LEU A 65 8.99 13.97 17.71
CA LEU A 65 9.67 13.22 18.77
C LEU A 65 9.19 13.64 20.16
N SER A 66 9.08 14.96 20.41
CA SER A 66 8.54 15.46 21.68
C SER A 66 7.10 14.98 21.94
N ARG A 67 6.23 15.01 20.93
CA ARG A 67 4.85 14.48 21.04
C ARG A 67 4.83 12.99 21.32
N LEU A 68 5.66 12.19 20.64
CA LEU A 68 5.74 10.75 20.86
C LEU A 68 6.28 10.41 22.26
N HIS A 69 7.24 11.18 22.75
CA HIS A 69 7.77 11.08 24.11
C HIS A 69 6.70 11.40 25.15
N LYS A 70 6.00 12.53 25.00
CA LYS A 70 4.88 12.92 25.89
C LYS A 70 3.76 11.88 25.93
N LYS A 71 3.53 11.17 24.82
CA LYS A 71 2.56 10.05 24.74
C LYS A 71 3.09 8.73 25.32
N GLY A 72 4.33 8.67 25.78
CA GLY A 72 4.97 7.46 26.30
C GLY A 72 5.21 6.39 25.25
N ILE A 73 5.25 6.75 23.96
CA ILE A 73 5.48 5.80 22.85
C ILE A 73 6.97 5.53 22.69
N ILE A 74 7.79 6.58 22.84
CA ILE A 74 9.25 6.51 22.81
C ILE A 74 9.82 7.06 24.11
N ASN A 75 11.00 6.61 24.48
CA ASN A 75 11.78 7.15 25.58
C ASN A 75 13.21 7.47 25.12
N ILE A 76 13.90 8.33 25.86
CA ILE A 76 15.29 8.68 25.63
C ILE A 76 16.17 7.75 26.49
N ALA A 77 17.13 7.09 25.86
CA ALA A 77 18.23 6.38 26.52
C ALA A 77 19.58 6.95 26.05
N ASP A 78 20.66 6.47 26.64
CA ASP A 78 22.03 6.97 26.40
C ASP A 78 22.46 6.91 24.92
N LYS A 79 21.86 5.99 24.14
CA LYS A 79 22.12 5.81 22.69
C LYS A 79 21.03 6.41 21.78
N GLY A 80 20.14 7.25 22.32
CA GLY A 80 19.08 7.92 21.57
C GLY A 80 17.67 7.44 21.90
N TRP A 81 16.76 7.52 20.93
CA TRP A 81 15.34 7.22 21.15
C TRP A 81 15.05 5.73 20.98
N HIS A 82 14.30 5.14 21.91
CA HIS A 82 13.83 3.75 21.80
C HIS A 82 12.33 3.63 22.04
N LEU A 83 11.71 2.58 21.49
CA LEU A 83 10.30 2.28 21.71
C LEU A 83 10.06 1.75 23.13
N THR A 84 9.05 2.27 23.79
CA THR A 84 8.54 1.72 25.05
C THR A 84 7.72 0.44 24.77
N PRO A 85 7.35 -0.35 25.79
CA PRO A 85 6.40 -1.45 25.61
C PRO A 85 5.07 -1.00 24.99
N ALA A 86 4.59 0.19 25.36
CA ALA A 86 3.41 0.80 24.76
C ALA A 86 3.65 1.16 23.28
N GLY A 87 4.82 1.69 22.94
CA GLY A 87 5.22 1.98 21.57
C GLY A 87 5.32 0.72 20.70
N LYS A 88 5.87 -0.38 21.23
CA LYS A 88 5.89 -1.68 20.54
C LYS A 88 4.48 -2.18 20.27
N LYS A 89 3.55 -2.06 21.23
CA LYS A 89 2.13 -2.42 21.04
C LYS A 89 1.45 -1.53 20.01
N TYR A 90 1.76 -0.24 19.98
CA TYR A 90 1.27 0.71 18.98
C TYR A 90 1.74 0.33 17.57
N MET A 91 3.04 0.03 17.39
CA MET A 91 3.60 -0.42 16.11
C MET A 91 2.96 -1.72 15.64
N LYS A 92 2.85 -2.72 16.52
CA LYS A 92 2.20 -4.00 16.19
C LYS A 92 0.75 -3.83 15.72
N ARG A 93 0.00 -2.89 16.32
CA ARG A 93 -1.37 -2.55 15.85
C ARG A 93 -1.36 -1.93 14.46
N LYS A 94 -0.38 -1.06 14.16
CA LYS A 94 -0.24 -0.44 12.84
C LYS A 94 0.17 -1.45 11.77
N GLU A 95 1.14 -2.30 12.06
CA GLU A 95 1.53 -3.41 11.17
C GLU A 95 0.34 -4.33 10.88
N ASN A 96 -0.39 -4.73 11.93
CA ASN A 96 -1.61 -5.52 11.78
C ASN A 96 -2.67 -4.82 10.91
N SER A 97 -2.79 -3.50 10.97
CA SER A 97 -3.71 -2.75 10.09
C SER A 97 -3.28 -2.77 8.62
N LEU A 98 -1.98 -2.93 8.36
CA LEU A 98 -1.38 -3.02 7.04
C LEU A 98 -1.33 -4.46 6.50
N GLN A 99 -1.73 -5.44 7.32
CA GLN A 99 -1.70 -6.84 6.93
C GLN A 99 -2.53 -7.04 5.65
N GLN A 100 -1.84 -7.58 4.65
CA GLN A 100 -2.43 -7.96 3.39
C GLN A 100 -2.72 -9.46 3.45
N PHE A 101 -3.83 -9.85 2.85
CA PHE A 101 -4.22 -11.25 2.73
C PHE A 101 -4.18 -11.58 1.25
N GLU A 102 -3.64 -12.74 0.90
CA GLU A 102 -3.74 -13.24 -0.46
C GLU A 102 -5.21 -13.50 -0.81
N TYR A 103 -5.61 -13.08 -2.01
CA TYR A 103 -6.95 -13.28 -2.52
C TYR A 103 -6.90 -13.47 -4.03
N ASN A 104 -7.72 -14.39 -4.54
CA ASN A 104 -7.77 -14.75 -5.96
C ASN A 104 -9.07 -14.26 -6.62
N PHE A 105 -9.60 -13.13 -6.18
CA PHE A 105 -10.85 -12.59 -6.71
C PHE A 105 -10.58 -11.59 -7.84
N THR A 106 -11.09 -11.89 -9.02
CA THR A 106 -11.19 -10.93 -10.12
C THR A 106 -12.44 -10.06 -9.96
N LYS A 107 -12.53 -8.94 -10.69
CA LYS A 107 -13.74 -8.09 -10.67
C LYS A 107 -14.99 -8.80 -11.19
N GLU A 108 -14.79 -9.83 -12.00
CA GLU A 108 -15.81 -10.64 -12.67
C GLU A 108 -16.30 -11.81 -11.81
N THR A 109 -15.64 -12.07 -10.66
CA THR A 109 -16.02 -13.20 -9.81
C THR A 109 -17.46 -13.04 -9.29
N PRO A 110 -18.31 -14.08 -9.36
CA PRO A 110 -19.71 -13.99 -9.00
C PRO A 110 -19.89 -13.66 -7.51
N LYS A 111 -20.78 -12.70 -7.25
CA LYS A 111 -21.00 -12.15 -5.91
C LYS A 111 -22.07 -12.94 -5.18
N ASN A 112 -21.63 -14.01 -4.53
CA ASN A 112 -22.50 -15.04 -3.95
C ASN A 112 -22.42 -15.10 -2.41
N LEU A 113 -21.67 -14.20 -1.78
CA LEU A 113 -21.56 -14.14 -0.31
C LEU A 113 -22.00 -12.78 0.19
N ILE A 114 -22.99 -12.77 1.08
CA ILE A 114 -23.32 -11.61 1.89
C ILE A 114 -22.53 -11.67 3.19
N VAL A 115 -21.90 -10.55 3.54
CA VAL A 115 -21.21 -10.32 4.81
C VAL A 115 -21.94 -9.20 5.53
N MET A 116 -22.48 -9.52 6.70
CA MET A 116 -23.13 -8.58 7.61
C MET A 116 -22.27 -8.45 8.86
N PHE A 117 -22.18 -7.25 9.41
CA PHE A 117 -21.47 -7.07 10.67
C PHE A 117 -22.12 -6.01 11.56
N ASP A 118 -22.06 -6.25 12.87
CA ASP A 118 -22.45 -5.28 13.89
C ASP A 118 -21.28 -5.04 14.86
N ILE A 119 -20.41 -4.12 14.46
CA ILE A 119 -19.22 -3.75 15.24
C ILE A 119 -19.56 -2.45 15.97
N PRO A 120 -19.44 -2.37 17.30
CA PRO A 120 -19.84 -1.19 18.08
C PRO A 120 -18.99 0.05 17.76
N GLU A 121 -19.52 1.25 18.02
CA GLU A 121 -18.84 2.54 17.69
C GLU A 121 -17.54 2.73 18.47
N THR A 122 -17.45 2.13 19.65
CA THR A 122 -16.22 2.06 20.45
C THR A 122 -15.05 1.41 19.70
N LYS A 123 -15.34 0.58 18.68
CA LYS A 123 -14.38 -0.09 17.78
C LYS A 123 -14.41 0.45 16.35
N LYS A 124 -14.56 1.77 16.20
CA LYS A 124 -14.62 2.45 14.89
C LYS A 124 -13.42 2.12 14.00
N ALA A 125 -12.21 2.04 14.55
CA ALA A 125 -11.00 1.75 13.78
C ALA A 125 -11.04 0.35 13.15
N GLU A 126 -11.47 -0.66 13.91
CA GLU A 126 -11.66 -2.03 13.45
C GLU A 126 -12.74 -2.12 12.38
N ARG A 127 -13.83 -1.36 12.55
CA ARG A 127 -14.94 -1.30 11.59
C ARG A 127 -14.49 -0.74 10.25
N GLU A 128 -13.76 0.38 10.25
CA GLU A 128 -13.23 0.99 9.03
C GLU A 128 -12.17 0.11 8.37
N TRP A 129 -11.30 -0.51 9.16
CA TRP A 129 -10.34 -1.49 8.67
C TRP A 129 -11.03 -2.68 7.98
N PHE A 130 -12.09 -3.23 8.57
CA PHE A 130 -12.84 -4.34 7.99
C PHE A 130 -13.49 -3.95 6.66
N ARG A 131 -14.13 -2.77 6.60
CA ARG A 131 -14.69 -2.22 5.35
C ARG A 131 -13.63 -2.04 4.28
N TRP A 132 -12.44 -1.57 4.65
CA TRP A 132 -11.33 -1.39 3.70
C TRP A 132 -10.84 -2.74 3.14
N GLN A 133 -10.75 -3.78 3.96
CA GLN A 133 -10.40 -5.13 3.50
C GLN A 133 -11.47 -5.72 2.58
N LEU A 134 -12.76 -5.56 2.91
CA LEU A 134 -13.84 -6.00 2.02
C LEU A 134 -13.78 -5.33 0.65
N LYS A 135 -13.50 -4.02 0.59
CA LYS A 135 -13.29 -3.31 -0.68
C LYS A 135 -12.13 -3.90 -1.49
N LYS A 136 -11.03 -4.29 -0.84
CA LYS A 136 -9.90 -4.95 -1.51
C LYS A 136 -10.29 -6.30 -2.12
N PHE A 137 -11.15 -7.06 -1.44
CA PHE A 137 -11.67 -8.33 -1.94
C PHE A 137 -12.80 -8.17 -2.98
N ASN A 138 -12.98 -6.99 -3.57
CA ASN A 138 -14.04 -6.67 -4.54
C ASN A 138 -15.47 -6.83 -3.99
N TYR A 139 -15.66 -6.72 -2.67
CA TYR A 139 -17.00 -6.64 -2.10
C TYR A 139 -17.58 -5.24 -2.35
N MET A 140 -18.89 -5.20 -2.57
CA MET A 140 -19.66 -3.97 -2.69
C MET A 140 -20.55 -3.78 -1.48
N MET A 141 -20.71 -2.52 -1.09
CA MET A 141 -21.62 -2.14 -0.02
C MET A 141 -23.04 -2.06 -0.58
N ILE A 142 -23.96 -2.85 -0.04
CA ILE A 142 -25.40 -2.71 -0.30
C ILE A 142 -26.00 -1.74 0.75
N GLN A 143 -25.56 -1.84 2.00
CA GLN A 143 -25.97 -0.98 3.12
C GLN A 143 -24.78 -0.77 4.08
N LYS A 144 -24.87 0.21 5.00
CA LYS A 144 -23.79 0.64 5.92
C LYS A 144 -23.13 -0.48 6.76
N SER A 145 -23.67 -1.69 6.79
CA SER A 145 -23.07 -2.87 7.44
C SER A 145 -23.28 -4.17 6.67
N VAL A 146 -23.75 -4.09 5.43
CA VAL A 146 -24.11 -5.24 4.59
C VAL A 146 -23.36 -5.14 3.27
N TRP A 147 -22.57 -6.16 2.99
CA TRP A 147 -21.69 -6.23 1.84
C TRP A 147 -21.93 -7.50 1.07
N VAL A 148 -21.76 -7.44 -0.25
CA VAL A 148 -21.87 -8.61 -1.13
C VAL A 148 -20.62 -8.76 -1.97
N GLY A 149 -20.13 -9.99 -2.10
CA GLY A 149 -18.89 -10.26 -2.79
C GLY A 149 -18.66 -11.74 -3.07
N PRO A 150 -17.47 -12.07 -3.58
CA PRO A 150 -17.13 -13.43 -3.97
C PRO A 150 -16.90 -14.35 -2.77
N SER A 151 -17.39 -15.59 -2.89
CA SER A 151 -17.16 -16.68 -1.94
C SER A 151 -16.01 -17.56 -2.44
N PRO A 152 -15.22 -18.20 -1.55
CA PRO A 152 -15.18 -18.06 -0.08
C PRO A 152 -14.20 -16.95 0.36
N LEU A 153 -14.41 -16.35 1.53
CA LEU A 153 -13.42 -15.43 2.12
C LEU A 153 -12.06 -16.14 2.34
N PRO A 154 -10.92 -15.44 2.18
CA PRO A 154 -9.61 -16.04 2.40
C PRO A 154 -9.48 -16.65 3.80
N LYS A 155 -8.90 -17.85 3.89
CA LYS A 155 -8.77 -18.58 5.17
C LYS A 155 -7.96 -17.79 6.19
N GLU A 156 -6.88 -17.15 5.75
CA GLU A 156 -6.03 -16.31 6.59
C GLU A 156 -6.77 -15.11 7.16
N PHE A 157 -7.65 -14.50 6.37
CA PHE A 157 -8.50 -13.40 6.79
C PHE A 157 -9.45 -13.84 7.91
N MET A 158 -10.09 -15.00 7.76
CA MET A 158 -10.98 -15.57 8.78
C MET A 158 -10.23 -15.93 10.08
N ASN A 159 -9.02 -16.48 9.96
CA ASN A 159 -8.16 -16.76 11.11
C ASN A 159 -7.79 -15.46 11.85
N TYR A 160 -7.46 -14.41 11.10
CA TYR A 160 -7.13 -13.12 11.68
C TYR A 160 -8.32 -12.47 12.40
N ILE A 161 -9.53 -12.48 11.79
CA ILE A 161 -10.77 -12.00 12.42
C ILE A 161 -11.04 -12.69 13.76
N THR A 162 -10.77 -14.00 13.82
CA THR A 162 -10.92 -14.80 15.04
C THR A 162 -9.91 -14.33 16.10
N LYS A 163 -8.65 -14.11 15.70
CA LYS A 163 -7.58 -13.63 16.59
C LYS A 163 -7.88 -12.25 17.20
N ILE A 164 -8.50 -11.35 16.44
CA ILE A 164 -8.87 -10.01 16.92
C ILE A 164 -10.24 -9.97 17.62
N LYS A 165 -10.89 -11.13 17.82
CA LYS A 165 -12.20 -11.26 18.49
C LYS A 165 -13.30 -10.42 17.82
N LEU A 166 -13.32 -10.40 16.49
CA LEU A 166 -14.41 -9.78 15.71
C LEU A 166 -15.36 -10.80 15.08
N LYS A 167 -15.05 -12.09 15.19
CA LYS A 167 -15.84 -13.17 14.58
C LYS A 167 -17.31 -13.14 15.01
N ASP A 168 -17.57 -12.86 16.28
CA ASP A 168 -18.94 -12.88 16.84
C ASP A 168 -19.82 -11.74 16.30
N SER A 169 -19.18 -10.61 15.94
CA SER A 169 -19.83 -9.45 15.33
C SER A 169 -20.08 -9.62 13.83
N ILE A 170 -19.66 -10.73 13.20
CA ILE A 170 -19.73 -10.93 11.75
C ILE A 170 -20.60 -12.15 11.44
N LYS A 171 -21.53 -11.98 10.49
CA LYS A 171 -22.37 -13.06 9.96
C LYS A 171 -22.20 -13.13 8.45
N THR A 172 -22.13 -14.34 7.91
CA THR A 172 -21.95 -14.58 6.48
C THR A 172 -23.06 -15.48 5.96
N PHE A 173 -23.70 -15.09 4.86
CA PHE A 173 -24.79 -15.82 4.23
C PHE A 173 -24.43 -16.11 2.78
N LYS A 174 -24.41 -17.40 2.42
CA LYS A 174 -24.20 -17.81 1.02
C LYS A 174 -25.51 -17.63 0.26
N LEU A 175 -25.44 -16.93 -0.86
CA LEU A 175 -26.57 -16.74 -1.75
C LEU A 175 -26.72 -17.94 -2.70
N ALA A 176 -27.97 -18.32 -2.96
CA ALA A 176 -28.30 -19.36 -3.94
C ALA A 176 -28.10 -18.89 -5.39
N LYS A 177 -28.32 -17.60 -5.66
CA LYS A 177 -28.08 -16.93 -6.95
C LYS A 177 -27.10 -15.78 -6.76
N HIS A 178 -26.30 -15.50 -7.78
CA HIS A 178 -25.37 -14.37 -7.73
C HIS A 178 -26.13 -13.05 -7.67
N TYR A 179 -25.57 -12.09 -6.93
CA TYR A 179 -26.16 -10.76 -6.82
C TYR A 179 -25.96 -10.00 -8.13
N ASN A 180 -27.07 -9.74 -8.82
CA ASN A 180 -27.10 -8.91 -10.01
C ASN A 180 -27.08 -7.44 -9.62
N ILE A 181 -26.12 -6.71 -10.16
CA ILE A 181 -26.06 -5.27 -10.02
C ILE A 181 -26.99 -4.70 -11.06
N SER A 182 -28.24 -4.41 -10.70
CA SER A 182 -29.05 -3.50 -11.52
C SER A 182 -28.38 -2.12 -11.43
N LYS A 183 -27.83 -1.65 -12.54
CA LYS A 183 -27.43 -0.25 -12.69
C LYS A 183 -28.67 0.63 -12.71
#